data_AF-A0A524EP97-F1
#
_entry.id   AF-A0A524EP97-F1
#
_cell.length_a   1.000
_cell.length_b   1.000
_cell.length_c   1.000
_cell.angle_alpha   90.00
_cell.angle_beta   90.00
_cell.angle_gamma   90.00
#
_symmetry.space_group_name_H-M   'P 1'
#
loop_
_entity.id
_entity.type
_entity.pdbx_description
1 polymer ?
#
loop_
_entity_poly.entity_id
_entity_poly.type
_entity_poly.pdbx_seq_one_letter_code
_entity_poly.pdbx_strand_id
1 'polypeptide(L)'
;MVRYYLLVLKIINVLVFIWIITIFLNLFHFDEVLYTESGELALSAFINSVRNIFTYAIFGLAMIVAFGSAVISSIMFFNVRFEFMQNFIEIFFRNYIGLWFHFPTGNPPELTQIPTLIIDEFFVFLEDLYLVAFILLFIISIVFLIRSFIKTNPKHDLIAVGALVTMLILPLIISGLKDMLNLLYIEIEYLEDLANPLDPSLSQIPIDNLFLFLASPTISLAIISYIYLEIAFQINYTDTVTKPSLQRSVRLEVQLSILKSESQYVTANVEKIKEEAQKRREQLKIEEKPTISKFFSKTGESFSYVKEMIERKKLEEEEKKLVTAASKTRRLGRYVERLFREDPEAQDTLTARNSAPKQQSLVLSTLTNFIFRVTLLVIVSFIIIHPKWFLETAFDMPPAIVESVVMFSPEVIIILLLPIMLIFPVIAKIISYIKHRNLIIKLQQEGRIKEILASVGDYVKKDVAEPPTIEEITEV
;
A
#
# COMPACT_ATOMS: atom_id res chain seq x y z
N MET A 1 13.75 16.97 11.64
CA MET A 1 13.12 17.78 10.56
C MET A 1 12.40 16.94 9.50
N VAL A 2 12.97 15.87 8.91
CA VAL A 2 12.32 15.10 7.79
C VAL A 2 11.03 14.41 8.21
N ARG A 3 10.99 13.87 9.43
CA ARG A 3 9.77 13.27 10.00
C ARG A 3 8.63 14.29 10.19
N TYR A 4 8.95 15.51 10.59
CA TYR A 4 7.96 16.58 10.78
C TYR A 4 7.35 16.99 9.43
N TYR A 5 8.19 17.16 8.41
CA TYR A 5 7.73 17.45 7.05
C TYR A 5 6.81 16.36 6.48
N LEU A 6 7.19 15.09 6.59
CA LEU A 6 6.34 13.97 6.15
C LEU A 6 5.01 13.93 6.91
N LEU A 7 5.02 14.26 8.21
CA LEU A 7 3.80 14.33 9.02
C LEU A 7 2.89 15.46 8.56
N VAL A 8 3.43 16.66 8.30
CA VAL A 8 2.67 17.79 7.76
C VAL A 8 2.03 17.43 6.41
N LEU A 9 2.78 16.81 5.49
CA LEU A 9 2.22 16.35 4.22
C LEU A 9 1.10 15.31 4.40
N LYS A 10 1.26 14.38 5.35
CA LYS A 10 0.21 13.40 5.67
C LYS A 10 -1.05 14.06 6.21
N ILE A 11 -0.93 15.08 7.05
CA ILE A 11 -2.08 15.85 7.55
C ILE A 11 -2.77 16.56 6.38
N ILE A 12 -2.01 17.23 5.51
CA ILE A 12 -2.56 17.88 4.32
C ILE A 12 -3.31 16.86 3.45
N ASN A 13 -2.72 15.68 3.22
CA ASN A 13 -3.37 14.63 2.43
C ASN A 13 -4.71 14.17 3.03
N VAL A 14 -4.77 14.00 4.36
CA VAL A 14 -6.02 13.66 5.06
C VAL A 14 -7.05 14.79 4.95
N LEU A 15 -6.64 16.05 5.08
CA LEU A 15 -7.55 17.19 4.90
C LEU A 15 -8.11 17.26 3.47
N VAL A 16 -7.27 16.99 2.46
CA VAL A 16 -7.73 16.88 1.07
C VAL A 16 -8.74 15.74 0.92
N PHE A 17 -8.53 14.60 1.57
CA PHE A 17 -9.49 13.50 1.52
C PHE A 17 -10.82 13.81 2.22
N ILE A 18 -10.77 14.51 3.36
CA ILE A 18 -11.99 14.99 4.02
C ILE A 18 -12.76 15.89 3.06
N TRP A 19 -12.07 16.74 2.30
CA TRP A 19 -12.71 17.57 1.28
C TRP A 19 -13.32 16.74 0.14
N ILE A 20 -12.65 15.66 -0.30
CA ILE A 20 -13.24 14.69 -1.25
C ILE A 20 -14.54 14.11 -0.69
N ILE A 21 -14.56 13.69 0.59
CA ILE A 21 -15.78 13.17 1.23
C ILE A 21 -16.88 14.23 1.23
N THR A 22 -16.56 15.48 1.57
CA THR A 22 -17.57 16.56 1.58
C THR A 22 -18.18 16.78 0.20
N ILE A 23 -17.38 16.79 -0.86
CA ILE A 23 -17.89 16.94 -2.24
C ILE A 23 -18.67 15.69 -2.64
N PHE A 24 -18.18 14.50 -2.29
CA PHE A 24 -18.85 13.24 -2.57
C PHE A 24 -20.24 13.18 -1.93
N LEU A 25 -20.38 13.58 -0.66
CA LEU A 25 -21.68 13.60 0.04
C LEU A 25 -22.66 14.64 -0.54
N ASN A 26 -22.18 15.65 -1.27
CA ASN A 26 -23.06 16.55 -2.02
C ASN A 26 -23.55 15.93 -3.34
N LEU A 27 -22.81 14.98 -3.90
CA LEU A 27 -23.14 14.27 -5.14
C LEU A 27 -23.90 12.96 -4.91
N PHE A 28 -23.80 12.41 -3.70
CA PHE A 28 -24.31 11.10 -3.33
C PHE A 28 -25.19 11.23 -2.09
N HIS A 29 -26.49 11.02 -2.25
CA HIS A 29 -27.48 11.08 -1.18
C HIS A 29 -27.36 9.82 -0.31
N PHE A 30 -26.50 9.91 0.71
CA PHE A 30 -26.21 8.78 1.58
C PHE A 30 -27.42 8.30 2.39
N ASP A 31 -28.40 9.17 2.62
CA ASP A 31 -29.65 8.83 3.31
C ASP A 31 -30.48 7.80 2.53
N GLU A 32 -30.46 7.86 1.19
CA GLU A 32 -31.16 6.91 0.30
C GLU A 32 -30.53 5.51 0.31
N VAL A 33 -29.33 5.39 0.87
CA VAL A 33 -28.60 4.11 0.97
C VAL A 33 -28.66 3.53 2.37
N LEU A 34 -28.82 4.38 3.39
CA LEU A 34 -28.91 3.95 4.77
C LEU A 34 -30.25 3.27 5.09
N TYR A 35 -31.31 3.71 4.42
CA TYR A 35 -32.67 3.26 4.65
C TYR A 35 -33.28 2.65 3.40
N THR A 36 -34.05 1.58 3.57
CA THR A 36 -34.92 1.04 2.52
C THR A 36 -36.13 1.95 2.32
N GLU A 37 -36.92 1.73 1.27
CA GLU A 37 -38.19 2.46 1.06
C GLU A 37 -39.16 2.33 2.25
N SER A 38 -39.10 1.20 2.96
CA SER A 38 -39.88 0.93 4.17
C SER A 38 -39.37 1.65 5.43
N GLY A 39 -38.24 2.38 5.34
CA GLY A 39 -37.62 3.11 6.46
C GLY A 39 -36.82 2.22 7.42
N GLU A 40 -36.58 0.95 7.06
CA GLU A 40 -35.68 0.07 7.82
C GLU A 40 -34.22 0.34 7.46
N LEU A 41 -33.29 0.09 8.39
CA LEU A 41 -31.87 0.16 8.08
C LEU A 41 -31.51 -0.90 7.04
N ALA A 42 -30.84 -0.53 5.95
CA ALA A 42 -30.52 -1.44 4.84
C ALA A 42 -29.81 -2.73 5.28
N LEU A 43 -28.91 -2.64 6.27
CA LEU A 43 -28.22 -3.82 6.82
C LEU A 43 -29.15 -4.73 7.64
N SER A 44 -30.16 -4.17 8.30
CA SER A 44 -31.20 -4.94 9.00
C SER A 44 -32.15 -5.59 7.99
N ALA A 45 -32.59 -4.83 6.99
CA ALA A 45 -33.43 -5.32 5.89
C ALA A 45 -32.77 -6.49 5.16
N PHE A 46 -31.49 -6.35 4.81
CA PHE A 46 -30.69 -7.43 4.21
C PHE A 46 -30.67 -8.72 5.05
N ILE A 47 -30.50 -8.62 6.38
CA ILE A 47 -30.51 -9.79 7.26
C ILE A 47 -31.92 -10.40 7.32
N ASN A 48 -32.96 -9.56 7.34
CA ASN A 48 -34.35 -9.98 7.34
C ASN A 48 -34.72 -10.69 6.03
N SER A 49 -34.36 -10.15 4.86
CA SER A 49 -34.65 -10.76 3.55
C SER A 49 -33.93 -12.10 3.39
N VAL A 50 -32.64 -12.20 3.76
CA VAL A 50 -31.94 -13.49 3.82
C VAL A 50 -32.66 -14.49 4.72
N ARG A 51 -33.05 -14.06 5.92
CA ARG A 51 -33.80 -14.91 6.86
C ARG A 51 -35.11 -15.39 6.24
N ASN A 52 -35.88 -14.50 5.63
CA ASN A 52 -37.18 -14.81 5.01
C ASN A 52 -37.02 -15.82 3.87
N ILE A 53 -36.04 -15.65 2.98
CA ILE A 53 -35.74 -16.61 1.89
C ILE A 53 -35.47 -18.00 2.48
N PHE A 54 -34.61 -18.10 3.50
CA PHE A 54 -34.34 -19.39 4.16
C PHE A 54 -35.57 -19.96 4.86
N THR A 55 -36.38 -19.13 5.52
CA THR A 55 -37.64 -19.52 6.14
C THR A 55 -38.59 -20.13 5.11
N TYR A 56 -38.83 -19.46 3.99
CA TYR A 56 -39.70 -19.97 2.94
C TYR A 56 -39.13 -21.23 2.27
N ALA A 57 -37.82 -21.28 2.01
CA ALA A 57 -37.17 -22.44 1.41
C ALA A 57 -37.23 -23.68 2.31
N ILE A 58 -36.93 -23.54 3.61
CA ILE A 58 -36.98 -24.65 4.57
C ILE A 58 -38.42 -25.12 4.76
N PHE A 59 -39.37 -24.19 4.93
CA PHE A 59 -40.79 -24.52 5.08
C PHE A 59 -41.34 -25.22 3.83
N GLY A 60 -41.02 -24.71 2.64
CA GLY A 60 -41.40 -25.31 1.36
C GLY A 60 -40.82 -26.70 1.16
N LEU A 61 -39.53 -26.89 1.46
CA LEU A 61 -38.90 -28.21 1.37
C LEU A 61 -39.55 -29.20 2.33
N ALA A 62 -39.81 -28.79 3.57
CA ALA A 62 -40.48 -29.64 4.56
C ALA A 62 -41.90 -30.02 4.11
N MET A 63 -42.66 -29.09 3.52
CA MET A 63 -43.97 -29.37 2.92
C MET A 63 -43.85 -30.35 1.75
N ILE A 64 -42.91 -30.15 0.82
CA ILE A 64 -42.69 -31.05 -0.33
C ILE A 64 -42.38 -32.47 0.15
N VAL A 65 -41.49 -32.61 1.15
CA VAL A 65 -41.15 -33.92 1.73
C VAL A 65 -42.38 -34.56 2.38
N ALA A 66 -43.18 -33.79 3.12
CA ALA A 66 -44.41 -34.29 3.73
C ALA A 66 -45.42 -34.76 2.68
N PHE A 67 -45.70 -33.93 1.65
CA PHE A 67 -46.58 -34.30 0.54
C PHE A 67 -46.06 -35.54 -0.20
N GLY A 68 -44.75 -35.60 -0.49
CA GLY A 68 -44.11 -36.76 -1.10
C GLY A 68 -44.29 -38.04 -0.27
N SER A 69 -44.12 -37.94 1.05
CA SER A 69 -44.36 -39.07 1.96
C SER A 69 -45.82 -39.51 1.97
N ALA A 70 -46.78 -38.57 1.94
CA ALA A 70 -48.20 -38.89 1.86
C ALA A 70 -48.59 -39.58 0.54
N VAL A 71 -48.02 -39.16 -0.59
CA VAL A 71 -48.21 -39.83 -1.88
C VAL A 71 -47.70 -41.27 -1.80
N ILE A 72 -46.47 -41.47 -1.32
CA ILE A 72 -45.87 -42.81 -1.19
C ILE A 72 -46.69 -43.70 -0.26
N SER A 73 -47.13 -43.17 0.89
CA SER A 73 -47.98 -43.90 1.82
C SER A 73 -49.34 -44.24 1.23
N SER A 74 -49.98 -43.33 0.49
CA SER A 74 -51.27 -43.60 -0.15
C SER A 74 -51.16 -44.71 -1.21
N ILE A 75 -50.07 -44.72 -1.99
CA ILE A 75 -49.77 -45.77 -2.97
C ILE A 75 -49.50 -47.11 -2.26
N MET A 76 -48.68 -47.11 -1.22
CA MET A 76 -48.31 -48.32 -0.49
C MET A 76 -49.49 -48.95 0.27
N PHE A 77 -50.37 -48.13 0.84
CA PHE A 77 -51.38 -48.60 1.77
C PHE A 77 -52.80 -48.71 1.19
N PHE A 78 -53.07 -48.29 -0.06
CA PHE A 78 -54.34 -48.35 -0.85
C PHE A 78 -55.66 -47.88 -0.17
N ASN A 79 -55.84 -48.15 1.12
CA ASN A 79 -56.92 -47.75 2.01
C ASN A 79 -56.78 -46.31 2.56
N VAL A 80 -55.61 -45.69 2.43
CA VAL A 80 -55.41 -44.29 2.87
C VAL A 80 -55.79 -43.38 1.72
N ARG A 81 -56.95 -42.71 1.84
CA ARG A 81 -57.40 -41.70 0.87
C ARG A 81 -56.40 -40.55 0.83
N PHE A 82 -55.86 -40.28 -0.35
CA PHE A 82 -54.88 -39.23 -0.58
C PHE A 82 -55.37 -37.85 -0.10
N GLU A 83 -56.62 -37.49 -0.39
CA GLU A 83 -57.26 -36.23 0.03
C GLU A 83 -57.23 -36.03 1.55
N PHE A 84 -57.40 -37.11 2.33
CA PHE A 84 -57.34 -37.03 3.79
C PHE A 84 -55.93 -36.71 4.27
N MET A 85 -54.90 -37.34 3.69
CA MET A 85 -53.51 -37.09 4.05
C MET A 85 -53.03 -35.69 3.63
N GLN A 86 -53.48 -35.20 2.48
CA GLN A 86 -53.21 -33.82 2.05
C GLN A 86 -53.79 -32.81 3.03
N ASN A 87 -55.09 -32.92 3.36
CA ASN A 87 -55.73 -32.03 4.33
C ASN A 87 -55.07 -32.11 5.71
N PHE A 88 -54.70 -33.32 6.16
CA PHE A 88 -53.98 -33.48 7.42
C PHE A 88 -52.62 -32.78 7.39
N ILE A 89 -51.82 -32.97 6.34
CA ILE A 89 -50.51 -32.33 6.19
C ILE A 89 -50.68 -30.81 6.15
N GLU A 90 -51.63 -30.30 5.38
CA GLU A 90 -51.85 -28.87 5.25
C GLU A 90 -52.25 -28.24 6.59
N ILE A 91 -53.22 -28.84 7.30
CA ILE A 91 -53.64 -28.38 8.63
C ILE A 91 -52.49 -28.48 9.64
N PHE A 92 -51.74 -29.60 9.61
CA PHE A 92 -50.62 -29.82 10.53
C PHE A 92 -49.47 -28.84 10.28
N PHE A 93 -49.08 -28.67 9.03
CA PHE A 93 -48.02 -27.74 8.65
C PHE A 93 -48.41 -26.30 8.87
N ARG A 94 -49.64 -25.91 8.57
CA ARG A 94 -50.09 -24.54 8.71
C ARG A 94 -50.32 -24.16 10.18
N ASN A 95 -50.99 -25.01 10.96
CA ASN A 95 -51.39 -24.65 12.31
C ASN A 95 -50.35 -25.00 13.38
N TYR A 96 -49.41 -25.92 13.12
CA TYR A 96 -48.42 -26.34 14.12
C TYR A 96 -47.00 -26.01 13.69
N ILE A 97 -46.54 -26.52 12.55
CA ILE A 97 -45.17 -26.27 12.08
C ILE A 97 -45.00 -24.80 11.67
N GLY A 98 -46.02 -24.20 11.08
CA GLY A 98 -46.02 -22.81 10.63
C GLY A 98 -45.80 -21.83 11.77
N LEU A 99 -46.21 -22.17 13.00
CA LEU A 99 -45.95 -21.36 14.20
C LEU A 99 -44.46 -21.33 14.60
N TRP A 100 -43.65 -22.27 14.10
CA TRP A 100 -42.21 -22.29 14.35
C TRP A 100 -41.43 -21.36 13.42
N PHE A 101 -42.10 -20.85 12.38
CA PHE A 101 -41.53 -19.95 11.40
C PHE A 101 -42.14 -18.56 11.55
N HIS A 102 -41.36 -17.53 11.24
CA HIS A 102 -41.85 -16.16 11.20
C HIS A 102 -42.08 -15.77 9.75
N PHE A 103 -43.34 -15.54 9.38
CA PHE A 103 -43.72 -15.09 8.04
C PHE A 103 -44.04 -13.59 8.05
N PRO A 104 -43.51 -12.80 7.11
CA PRO A 104 -43.83 -11.37 6.93
C PRO A 104 -45.33 -11.07 6.89
N THR A 105 -46.12 -11.92 6.23
CA THR A 105 -47.59 -11.79 6.12
C THR A 105 -48.34 -12.20 7.39
N GLY A 106 -47.64 -12.71 8.41
CA GLY A 106 -48.19 -13.22 9.67
C GLY A 106 -48.86 -14.59 9.57
N ASN A 107 -49.15 -15.09 8.36
CA ASN A 107 -49.79 -16.38 8.14
C ASN A 107 -48.88 -17.33 7.36
N PRO A 108 -48.93 -18.65 7.62
CA PRO A 108 -48.17 -19.62 6.84
C PRO A 108 -48.71 -19.71 5.41
N PRO A 109 -47.84 -19.60 4.38
CA PRO A 109 -48.24 -19.59 2.98
C PRO A 109 -48.64 -20.99 2.49
N GLU A 110 -49.46 -21.02 1.44
CA GLU A 110 -49.80 -22.26 0.73
C GLU A 110 -48.61 -22.76 -0.10
N LEU A 111 -48.53 -24.07 -0.36
CA LEU A 111 -47.42 -24.67 -1.11
C LEU A 111 -47.21 -24.01 -2.50
N THR A 112 -48.29 -23.62 -3.15
CA THR A 112 -48.31 -22.96 -4.46
C THR A 112 -47.78 -21.53 -4.42
N GLN A 113 -47.86 -20.86 -3.27
CA GLN A 113 -47.42 -19.48 -3.08
C GLN A 113 -45.94 -19.40 -2.69
N ILE A 114 -45.35 -20.48 -2.17
CA ILE A 114 -43.96 -20.49 -1.72
C ILE A 114 -42.97 -20.12 -2.84
N PRO A 115 -43.07 -20.66 -4.07
CA PRO A 115 -42.14 -20.28 -5.14
C PRO A 115 -42.18 -18.79 -5.48
N THR A 116 -43.38 -18.19 -5.54
CA THR A 116 -43.52 -16.75 -5.83
C THR A 116 -42.97 -15.91 -4.69
N LEU A 117 -43.30 -16.23 -3.43
CA LEU A 117 -42.76 -15.53 -2.27
C LEU A 117 -41.24 -15.61 -2.18
N ILE A 118 -40.63 -16.73 -2.56
CA ILE A 118 -39.17 -16.85 -2.63
C ILE A 118 -38.59 -15.92 -3.70
N ILE A 119 -39.24 -15.80 -4.86
CA ILE A 119 -38.79 -14.91 -5.94
C ILE A 119 -38.94 -13.44 -5.52
N ASP A 120 -40.06 -13.07 -4.91
CA ASP A 120 -40.31 -11.70 -4.46
C ASP A 120 -39.29 -11.27 -3.39
N GLU A 121 -39.07 -12.11 -2.36
CA GLU A 121 -38.03 -11.85 -1.35
C GLU A 121 -36.62 -11.87 -1.93
N PHE A 122 -36.38 -12.65 -3.01
CA PHE A 122 -35.10 -12.64 -3.70
C PHE A 122 -34.85 -11.31 -4.39
N PHE A 123 -35.87 -10.65 -4.95
CA PHE A 123 -35.72 -9.30 -5.50
C PHE A 123 -35.47 -8.26 -4.41
N VAL A 124 -36.21 -8.31 -3.29
CA VAL A 124 -35.95 -7.47 -2.11
C VAL A 124 -34.52 -7.68 -1.60
N PHE A 125 -34.05 -8.93 -1.53
CA PHE A 125 -32.69 -9.25 -1.17
C PHE A 125 -31.64 -8.64 -2.11
N LEU A 126 -31.90 -8.63 -3.43
CA LEU A 126 -30.98 -8.04 -4.40
C LEU A 126 -30.90 -6.51 -4.25
N GLU A 127 -32.04 -5.86 -3.99
CA GLU A 127 -32.09 -4.42 -3.67
C GLU A 127 -31.33 -4.11 -2.37
N ASP A 128 -31.60 -4.85 -1.30
CA ASP A 128 -30.89 -4.72 -0.02
C ASP A 128 -29.38 -4.93 -0.19
N LEU A 129 -28.99 -5.93 -0.98
CA LEU A 129 -27.59 -6.22 -1.28
C LEU A 129 -26.93 -5.05 -2.02
N TYR A 130 -27.65 -4.42 -2.94
CA TYR A 130 -27.19 -3.23 -3.65
C TYR A 130 -26.96 -2.06 -2.69
N LEU A 131 -27.89 -1.78 -1.76
CA LEU A 131 -27.73 -0.75 -0.74
C LEU A 131 -26.55 -1.06 0.22
N VAL A 132 -26.47 -2.30 0.70
CA VAL A 132 -25.38 -2.75 1.59
C VAL A 132 -24.02 -2.65 0.91
N ALA A 133 -23.94 -2.89 -0.40
CA ALA A 133 -22.69 -2.77 -1.15
C ALA A 133 -22.11 -1.35 -1.05
N PHE A 134 -22.93 -0.30 -1.13
CA PHE A 134 -22.47 1.08 -0.94
C PHE A 134 -22.00 1.37 0.49
N ILE A 135 -22.72 0.88 1.50
CA ILE A 135 -22.30 1.02 2.91
C ILE A 135 -20.92 0.37 3.11
N LEU A 136 -20.72 -0.83 2.55
CA LEU A 136 -19.44 -1.52 2.60
C LEU A 136 -18.33 -0.75 1.87
N LEU A 137 -18.60 -0.22 0.67
CA LEU A 137 -17.64 0.60 -0.08
C LEU A 137 -17.25 1.86 0.69
N PHE A 138 -18.20 2.54 1.33
CA PHE A 138 -17.93 3.71 2.14
C PHE A 138 -17.06 3.37 3.37
N ILE A 139 -17.39 2.27 4.08
CA ILE A 139 -16.57 1.79 5.20
C ILE A 139 -15.15 1.43 4.73
N ILE A 140 -15.02 0.72 3.61
CA ILE A 140 -13.74 0.38 2.99
C ILE A 140 -12.94 1.65 2.72
N SER A 141 -13.56 2.69 2.15
CA SER A 141 -12.92 3.97 1.89
C SER A 141 -12.29 4.58 3.15
N ILE A 142 -13.05 4.67 4.25
CA ILE A 142 -12.57 5.21 5.53
C ILE A 142 -11.48 4.34 6.16
N VAL A 143 -11.64 3.01 6.14
CA VAL A 143 -10.62 2.09 6.70
C VAL A 143 -9.31 2.20 5.94
N PHE A 144 -9.35 2.31 4.62
CA PHE A 144 -8.15 2.45 3.79
C PHE A 144 -7.50 3.83 3.89
N LEU A 145 -8.28 4.89 4.12
CA LEU A 145 -7.75 6.21 4.49
C LEU A 145 -6.92 6.14 5.78
N ILE A 146 -7.48 5.55 6.84
CA ILE A 146 -6.78 5.40 8.13
C ILE A 146 -5.51 4.57 7.94
N ARG A 147 -5.59 3.48 7.15
CA ARG A 147 -4.42 2.65 6.84
C ARG A 147 -3.36 3.41 6.05
N SER A 148 -3.75 4.27 5.10
CA SER A 148 -2.80 5.12 4.35
C SER A 148 -2.06 6.09 5.29
N PHE A 149 -2.77 6.70 6.24
CA PHE A 149 -2.14 7.61 7.18
C PHE A 149 -1.05 6.91 8.01
N ILE A 150 -1.34 5.69 8.50
CA ILE A 150 -0.40 4.88 9.28
C ILE A 150 0.73 4.34 8.39
N LYS A 151 0.40 3.72 7.25
CA LYS A 151 1.34 3.09 6.33
C LYS A 151 1.42 3.91 5.04
N THR A 152 2.58 4.53 4.82
CA THR A 152 2.89 5.35 3.63
C THR A 152 2.95 4.51 2.35
N ASN A 153 1.84 3.94 1.90
CA ASN A 153 1.74 3.08 0.72
C ASN A 153 0.57 3.57 -0.16
N PRO A 154 0.84 4.06 -1.38
CA PRO A 154 -0.16 4.69 -2.24
C PRO A 154 -1.25 3.72 -2.70
N LYS A 155 -1.05 2.41 -2.55
CA LYS A 155 -2.10 1.42 -2.80
C LYS A 155 -3.32 1.65 -1.90
N HIS A 156 -3.11 2.09 -0.66
CA HIS A 156 -4.22 2.35 0.26
C HIS A 156 -5.00 3.60 -0.15
N ASP A 157 -4.32 4.66 -0.59
CA ASP A 157 -4.93 5.87 -1.13
C ASP A 157 -5.75 5.59 -2.40
N LEU A 158 -5.22 4.75 -3.30
CA LEU A 158 -5.92 4.31 -4.50
C LEU A 158 -7.19 3.52 -4.18
N ILE A 159 -7.14 2.62 -3.19
CA ILE A 159 -8.33 1.85 -2.78
C ILE A 159 -9.37 2.77 -2.12
N ALA A 160 -8.93 3.75 -1.33
CA ALA A 160 -9.84 4.68 -0.67
C ALA A 160 -10.63 5.53 -1.68
N VAL A 161 -9.93 6.19 -2.61
CA VAL A 161 -10.59 6.95 -3.69
C VAL A 161 -11.35 6.02 -4.64
N GLY A 162 -10.77 4.87 -4.98
CA GLY A 162 -11.40 3.90 -5.87
C GLY A 162 -12.73 3.40 -5.32
N ALA A 163 -12.86 3.20 -4.02
CA ALA A 163 -14.12 2.83 -3.39
C ALA A 163 -15.19 3.92 -3.56
N LEU A 164 -14.87 5.20 -3.31
CA LEU A 164 -15.79 6.32 -3.53
C LEU A 164 -16.19 6.46 -5.00
N VAL A 165 -15.23 6.36 -5.91
CA VAL A 165 -15.49 6.43 -7.36
C VAL A 165 -16.36 5.24 -7.80
N THR A 166 -16.16 4.05 -7.25
CA THR A 166 -17.00 2.87 -7.54
C THR A 166 -18.44 3.10 -7.09
N MET A 167 -18.67 3.79 -5.96
CA MET A 167 -20.02 4.17 -5.53
C MET A 167 -20.72 5.11 -6.53
N LEU A 168 -19.98 5.91 -7.30
CA LEU A 168 -20.55 6.74 -8.36
C LEU A 168 -20.77 5.96 -9.66
N ILE A 169 -19.84 5.07 -10.01
CA ILE A 169 -19.91 4.29 -11.25
C ILE A 169 -21.04 3.26 -11.22
N LEU A 170 -21.27 2.62 -10.08
CA LEU A 170 -22.20 1.50 -9.99
C LEU A 170 -23.67 1.88 -10.32
N PRO A 171 -24.25 2.97 -9.78
CA PRO A 171 -25.56 3.44 -10.22
C PRO A 171 -25.57 3.88 -11.69
N LEU A 172 -24.49 4.49 -12.20
CA LEU A 172 -24.39 4.88 -13.61
C LEU A 172 -24.42 3.68 -14.55
N ILE A 173 -23.78 2.56 -14.18
CA ILE A 173 -23.85 1.31 -14.96
C ILE A 173 -25.28 0.78 -15.00
N ILE A 174 -26.00 0.82 -13.87
CA ILE A 174 -27.39 0.35 -13.79
C ILE A 174 -28.31 1.26 -14.60
N SER A 175 -28.16 2.58 -14.49
CA SER A 175 -28.91 3.54 -15.30
C SER A 175 -28.65 3.33 -16.79
N GLY A 176 -27.39 3.15 -17.20
CA GLY A 176 -27.05 2.87 -18.59
C GLY A 176 -27.62 1.54 -19.10
N LEU A 177 -27.66 0.51 -18.25
CA LEU A 177 -28.33 -0.76 -18.56
C LEU A 177 -29.85 -0.57 -18.74
N LYS A 178 -30.48 0.20 -17.84
CA LYS A 178 -31.91 0.55 -17.92
C LYS A 178 -32.22 1.26 -19.25
N ASP A 179 -31.45 2.30 -19.58
CA ASP A 179 -31.63 3.05 -20.83
C ASP A 179 -31.47 2.15 -22.06
N MET A 180 -30.49 1.25 -22.05
CA MET A 180 -30.27 0.30 -23.14
C MET A 180 -31.43 -0.70 -23.29
N LEU A 181 -31.97 -1.22 -22.19
CA LEU A 181 -33.11 -2.14 -22.23
C LEU A 181 -34.39 -1.45 -22.71
N ASN A 182 -34.61 -0.20 -22.28
CA ASN A 182 -35.72 0.63 -22.73
C ASN A 182 -35.66 0.90 -24.23
N LEU A 183 -34.46 1.10 -24.80
CA LEU A 183 -34.27 1.19 -26.26
C LEU A 183 -34.67 -0.08 -27.02
N LEU A 184 -34.63 -1.24 -26.36
CA LEU A 184 -35.07 -2.53 -26.90
C LEU A 184 -36.53 -2.87 -26.57
N TYR A 185 -37.27 -1.95 -25.93
CA TYR A 185 -38.63 -2.17 -25.43
C TYR A 185 -38.73 -3.36 -24.44
N ILE A 186 -37.66 -3.59 -23.66
CA ILE A 186 -37.62 -4.59 -22.60
C ILE A 186 -37.69 -3.85 -21.27
N GLU A 187 -38.85 -3.86 -20.62
CA GLU A 187 -39.02 -3.28 -19.29
C GLU A 187 -38.81 -4.38 -18.23
N ILE A 188 -37.90 -4.13 -17.30
CA ILE A 188 -37.66 -5.00 -16.14
C ILE A 188 -38.04 -4.19 -14.90
N GLU A 189 -39.23 -4.45 -14.36
CA GLU A 189 -39.82 -3.73 -13.21
C GLU A 189 -38.81 -3.54 -12.05
N TYR A 190 -38.08 -4.60 -11.68
CA TYR A 190 -37.04 -4.54 -10.65
C TYR A 190 -35.94 -3.48 -10.90
N LEU A 191 -35.53 -3.25 -12.16
CA LEU A 191 -34.53 -2.23 -12.49
C LEU A 191 -35.10 -0.82 -12.46
N GLU A 192 -36.42 -0.67 -12.52
CA GLU A 192 -37.07 0.63 -12.48
C GLU A 192 -37.18 1.18 -11.07
N ASP A 193 -37.41 0.30 -10.11
CA ASP A 193 -37.62 0.61 -8.68
C ASP A 193 -36.31 0.73 -7.89
N LEU A 194 -35.17 0.38 -8.49
CA LEU A 194 -33.86 0.48 -7.86
C LEU A 194 -33.51 1.92 -7.47
N ALA A 195 -33.19 2.13 -6.19
CA ALA A 195 -32.78 3.43 -5.67
C ALA A 195 -31.59 4.02 -6.44
N ASN A 196 -31.68 5.30 -6.80
CA ASN A 196 -30.60 6.04 -7.46
C ASN A 196 -30.04 7.13 -6.53
N PRO A 197 -28.97 6.83 -5.78
CA PRO A 197 -28.42 7.75 -4.79
C PRO A 197 -27.63 8.92 -5.39
N LEU A 198 -27.61 9.10 -6.72
CA LEU A 198 -26.85 10.14 -7.38
C LEU A 198 -27.66 11.41 -7.58
N ASP A 199 -27.07 12.54 -7.19
CA ASP A 199 -27.66 13.85 -7.43
C ASP A 199 -27.69 14.16 -8.95
N PRO A 200 -28.79 14.72 -9.49
CA PRO A 200 -28.91 15.08 -10.90
C PRO A 200 -27.81 16.02 -11.41
N SER A 201 -27.18 16.80 -10.54
CA SER A 201 -26.04 17.67 -10.86
C SER A 201 -24.86 16.91 -11.48
N LEU A 202 -24.77 15.59 -11.28
CA LEU A 202 -23.75 14.76 -11.90
C LEU A 202 -23.87 14.74 -13.43
N SER A 203 -25.09 14.86 -13.95
CA SER A 203 -25.40 14.91 -15.39
C SER A 203 -25.39 16.33 -15.98
N GLN A 204 -25.55 17.36 -15.16
CA GLN A 204 -25.69 18.75 -15.59
C GLN A 204 -24.36 19.50 -15.49
N ILE A 205 -23.39 19.10 -16.32
CA ILE A 205 -22.07 19.76 -16.34
C ILE A 205 -22.18 21.05 -17.16
N PRO A 206 -21.88 22.24 -16.59
CA PRO A 206 -21.88 23.49 -17.34
C PRO A 206 -20.67 23.54 -18.27
N ILE A 207 -20.89 23.23 -19.55
CA ILE A 207 -19.81 23.17 -20.55
C ILE A 207 -19.40 24.59 -20.98
N ASP A 208 -20.31 25.56 -21.03
CA ASP A 208 -20.06 26.84 -21.69
C ASP A 208 -19.11 27.81 -20.94
N ASN A 209 -18.80 27.55 -19.67
CA ASN A 209 -17.96 28.45 -18.87
C ASN A 209 -16.93 27.66 -18.03
N LEU A 210 -15.65 27.90 -18.30
CA LEU A 210 -14.53 27.22 -17.65
C LEU A 210 -14.54 27.33 -16.12
N PHE A 211 -14.92 28.47 -15.55
CA PHE A 211 -14.94 28.63 -14.09
C PHE A 211 -16.11 27.88 -13.46
N LEU A 212 -17.29 27.91 -14.07
CA LEU A 212 -18.46 27.13 -13.63
C LEU A 212 -18.20 25.63 -13.81
N PHE A 213 -17.52 25.25 -14.89
CA PHE A 213 -17.08 23.89 -15.16
C PHE A 213 -16.16 23.37 -14.06
N LEU A 214 -15.11 24.13 -13.71
CA LEU A 214 -14.18 23.74 -12.63
C LEU A 214 -14.89 23.70 -11.27
N ALA A 215 -15.86 24.58 -11.03
CA ALA A 215 -16.65 24.61 -9.81
C ALA A 215 -17.74 23.52 -9.75
N SER A 216 -17.98 22.81 -10.86
CA SER A 216 -18.97 21.72 -10.86
C SER A 216 -18.53 20.62 -9.88
N PRO A 217 -19.45 20.06 -9.07
CA PRO A 217 -19.06 19.10 -8.04
C PRO A 217 -18.36 17.87 -8.61
N THR A 218 -18.81 17.36 -9.77
CA THR A 218 -18.21 16.19 -10.44
C THR A 218 -16.76 16.43 -10.87
N ILE A 219 -16.50 17.58 -11.50
CA ILE A 219 -15.15 17.92 -11.98
C ILE A 219 -14.25 18.28 -10.80
N SER A 220 -14.77 19.01 -9.82
CA SER A 220 -14.07 19.28 -8.56
C SER A 220 -13.67 17.99 -7.85
N LEU A 221 -14.58 17.01 -7.76
CA LEU A 221 -14.29 15.70 -7.18
C LEU A 221 -13.16 15.01 -7.94
N ALA A 222 -13.19 14.99 -9.28
CA ALA A 222 -12.16 14.37 -10.10
C ALA A 222 -10.79 15.03 -9.91
N ILE A 223 -10.73 16.37 -9.96
CA ILE A 223 -9.49 17.14 -9.79
C ILE A 223 -8.92 16.94 -8.38
N ILE A 224 -9.75 17.07 -7.35
CA ILE A 224 -9.29 16.93 -5.96
C ILE A 224 -8.88 15.49 -5.66
N SER A 225 -9.57 14.48 -6.22
CA SER A 225 -9.15 13.07 -6.16
C SER A 225 -7.79 12.85 -6.80
N TYR A 226 -7.54 13.47 -7.96
CA TYR A 226 -6.23 13.42 -8.61
C TYR A 226 -5.15 14.08 -7.73
N ILE A 227 -5.43 15.27 -7.20
CA ILE A 227 -4.52 16.00 -6.30
C ILE A 227 -4.17 15.15 -5.07
N TYR A 228 -5.15 14.52 -4.45
CA TYR A 228 -4.96 13.61 -3.31
C TYR A 228 -4.00 12.46 -3.67
N LEU A 229 -4.25 11.77 -4.79
CA LEU A 229 -3.40 10.67 -5.22
C LEU A 229 -1.98 11.12 -5.53
N GLU A 230 -1.83 12.27 -6.20
CA GLU A 230 -0.53 12.83 -6.53
C GLU A 230 0.26 13.20 -5.25
N ILE A 231 -0.40 13.81 -4.25
CA ILE A 231 0.21 14.06 -2.94
C ILE A 231 0.62 12.73 -2.28
N ALA A 232 -0.24 11.72 -2.28
CA ALA A 232 0.06 10.41 -1.72
C ALA A 232 1.29 9.75 -2.38
N PHE A 233 1.40 9.81 -3.71
CA PHE A 233 2.56 9.32 -4.45
C PHE A 233 3.84 10.09 -4.10
N GLN A 234 3.76 11.41 -3.93
CA GLN A 234 4.89 12.24 -3.57
C GLN A 234 5.37 11.99 -2.13
N ILE A 235 4.45 11.78 -1.19
CA ILE A 235 4.78 11.38 0.19
C ILE A 235 5.50 10.03 0.17
N ASN A 236 4.98 9.04 -0.58
CA ASN A 236 5.61 7.73 -0.70
C ASN A 236 7.00 7.80 -1.35
N TYR A 237 7.16 8.58 -2.42
CA TYR A 237 8.46 8.78 -3.06
C TYR A 237 9.47 9.41 -2.08
N THR A 238 9.05 10.46 -1.37
CA THR A 238 9.89 11.15 -0.38
C THR A 238 10.29 10.21 0.74
N ASP A 239 9.35 9.43 1.30
CA ASP A 239 9.66 8.44 2.34
C ASP A 239 10.63 7.38 1.82
N THR A 240 10.39 6.83 0.63
CA THR A 240 11.21 5.77 0.03
C THR A 240 12.65 6.23 -0.25
N VAL A 241 12.84 7.47 -0.74
CA VAL A 241 14.17 8.02 -1.05
C VAL A 241 14.90 8.49 0.21
N THR A 242 14.20 9.05 1.20
CA THR A 242 14.84 9.61 2.40
C THR A 242 15.12 8.57 3.48
N LYS A 243 14.31 7.50 3.57
CA LYS A 243 14.40 6.49 4.62
C LYS A 243 15.77 5.78 4.69
N PRO A 244 16.41 5.34 3.59
CA PRO A 244 17.74 4.73 3.65
C PRO A 244 18.79 5.68 4.21
N SER A 245 18.79 6.94 3.77
CA SER A 245 19.72 7.97 4.23
C SER A 245 19.53 8.29 5.72
N LEU A 246 18.26 8.39 6.17
CA LEU A 246 17.93 8.58 7.58
C LEU A 246 18.37 7.40 8.45
N GLN A 247 18.13 6.16 8.01
CA GLN A 247 18.56 4.96 8.73
C GLN A 247 20.09 4.87 8.82
N ARG A 248 20.79 5.24 7.75
CA ARG A 248 22.26 5.31 7.74
C ARG A 248 22.75 6.37 8.73
N SER A 249 22.15 7.55 8.72
CA SER A 249 22.54 8.64 9.63
C SER A 249 22.36 8.25 11.10
N VAL A 250 21.19 7.70 11.46
CA VAL A 250 20.93 7.20 12.82
C VAL A 250 21.92 6.10 13.21
N ARG A 251 22.23 5.17 12.29
CA ARG A 251 23.22 4.11 12.55
C ARG A 251 24.61 4.69 12.85
N LEU A 252 25.07 5.63 12.03
CA LEU A 252 26.37 6.27 12.20
C LEU A 252 26.42 7.09 13.49
N GLU A 253 25.34 7.80 13.82
CA GLU A 253 25.21 8.54 15.08
C GLU A 253 25.29 7.62 16.30
N VAL A 254 24.58 6.49 16.29
CA VAL A 254 24.67 5.48 17.36
C VAL A 254 26.09 4.91 17.45
N GLN A 255 26.70 4.52 16.34
CA GLN A 255 28.09 4.03 16.34
C GLN A 255 29.07 5.06 16.91
N LEU A 256 28.87 6.34 16.60
CA LEU A 256 29.73 7.41 17.05
C LEU A 256 29.51 7.73 18.54
N SER A 257 28.27 7.62 19.03
CA SER A 257 27.96 7.72 20.46
C SER A 257 28.56 6.58 21.28
N ILE A 258 28.53 5.35 20.77
CA ILE A 258 29.15 4.17 21.39
C ILE A 258 30.67 4.34 21.41
N LEU A 259 31.26 4.76 20.29
CA LEU A 259 32.69 5.06 20.23
C LEU A 259 33.09 6.10 21.27
N LYS A 260 32.28 7.16 21.45
CA LYS A 260 32.55 8.21 22.44
C LYS A 260 32.47 7.65 23.86
N SER A 261 31.39 6.94 24.21
CA SER A 261 31.23 6.36 25.55
C SER A 261 32.28 5.29 25.86
N GLU A 262 32.59 4.40 24.92
CA GLU A 262 33.67 3.42 25.07
C GLU A 262 35.03 4.08 25.17
N SER A 263 35.32 5.12 24.37
CA SER A 263 36.59 5.83 24.47
C SER A 263 36.76 6.53 25.81
N GLN A 264 35.69 7.08 26.39
CA GLN A 264 35.70 7.68 27.72
C GLN A 264 35.86 6.62 28.82
N TYR A 265 35.13 5.51 28.72
CA TYR A 265 35.26 4.37 29.64
C TYR A 265 36.67 3.78 29.63
N VAL A 266 37.22 3.53 28.43
CA VAL A 266 38.59 3.04 28.28
C VAL A 266 39.56 4.07 28.80
N THR A 267 39.39 5.37 28.50
CA THR A 267 40.28 6.43 29.00
C THR A 267 40.29 6.52 30.52
N ALA A 268 39.12 6.41 31.16
CA ALA A 268 38.97 6.45 32.61
C ALA A 268 39.51 5.19 33.31
N ASN A 269 39.43 4.03 32.64
CA ASN A 269 39.85 2.76 33.20
C ASN A 269 41.16 2.23 32.60
N VAL A 270 41.94 3.01 31.84
CA VAL A 270 43.20 2.52 31.23
C VAL A 270 44.13 1.97 32.29
N GLU A 271 44.24 2.64 33.42
CA GLU A 271 45.13 2.23 34.51
C GLU A 271 44.63 0.96 35.16
N LYS A 272 43.32 0.84 35.45
CA LYS A 272 42.71 -0.40 35.95
C LYS A 272 42.80 -1.57 34.96
N ILE A 273 42.61 -1.34 33.67
CA ILE A 273 42.71 -2.36 32.61
C ILE A 273 44.17 -2.80 32.44
N LYS A 274 45.12 -1.87 32.50
CA LYS A 274 46.55 -2.20 32.48
C LYS A 274 46.97 -2.94 33.75
N GLU A 275 46.49 -2.52 34.91
CA GLU A 275 46.76 -3.16 36.19
C GLU A 275 46.10 -4.53 36.31
N GLU A 276 44.88 -4.73 35.82
CA GLU A 276 44.24 -6.06 35.77
C GLU A 276 44.95 -6.97 34.76
N ALA A 277 45.34 -6.46 33.60
CA ALA A 277 46.14 -7.22 32.64
C ALA A 277 47.52 -7.57 33.22
N GLN A 278 48.14 -6.66 33.97
CA GLN A 278 49.42 -6.88 34.62
C GLN A 278 49.29 -7.83 35.82
N LYS A 279 48.25 -7.69 36.65
CA LYS A 279 47.93 -8.61 37.75
C LYS A 279 47.54 -10.01 37.25
N ARG A 280 46.82 -10.14 36.14
CA ARG A 280 46.56 -11.44 35.50
C ARG A 280 47.83 -12.05 34.94
N ARG A 281 48.71 -11.24 34.34
CA ARG A 281 50.04 -11.66 33.87
C ARG A 281 50.96 -12.10 35.02
N GLU A 282 50.83 -11.48 36.20
CA GLU A 282 51.54 -11.86 37.43
C GLU A 282 50.92 -13.11 38.08
N GLN A 283 49.59 -13.21 38.15
CA GLN A 283 48.87 -14.39 38.67
C GLN A 283 49.11 -15.65 37.83
N LEU A 284 49.31 -15.50 36.51
CA LEU A 284 49.69 -16.57 35.59
C LEU A 284 51.20 -16.90 35.61
N LYS A 285 51.99 -16.31 36.52
CA LYS A 285 53.46 -16.47 36.63
C LYS A 285 54.16 -16.35 35.26
N ILE A 286 53.95 -15.24 34.56
CA ILE A 286 54.52 -14.95 33.22
C ILE A 286 55.84 -14.18 33.29
N GLU A 287 56.57 -14.22 34.39
CA GLU A 287 57.85 -13.50 34.49
C GLU A 287 59.10 -14.28 34.11
N GLU A 288 59.02 -15.58 33.85
CA GLU A 288 60.19 -16.32 33.37
C GLU A 288 59.90 -16.93 32.00
N LYS A 289 60.62 -16.47 30.97
CA LYS A 289 60.90 -17.32 29.81
C LYS A 289 61.38 -18.66 30.38
N PRO A 290 60.67 -19.78 30.18
CA PRO A 290 61.18 -21.05 30.66
C PRO A 290 62.45 -21.35 29.87
N THR A 291 63.60 -21.25 30.52
CA THR A 291 64.85 -21.79 30.00
C THR A 291 64.58 -23.25 29.68
N ILE A 292 64.92 -23.68 28.46
CA ILE A 292 64.69 -25.03 27.91
C ILE A 292 65.20 -26.15 28.84
N SER A 293 66.04 -25.84 29.83
CA SER A 293 66.54 -26.80 30.83
C SER A 293 65.47 -27.40 31.77
N LYS A 294 64.33 -26.72 32.02
CA LYS A 294 63.23 -27.29 32.83
C LYS A 294 62.33 -28.25 32.03
N PHE A 295 62.49 -28.34 30.72
CA PHE A 295 61.69 -29.20 29.84
C PHE A 295 62.11 -30.68 29.91
N PHE A 296 63.36 -30.95 30.31
CA PHE A 296 63.93 -32.30 30.34
C PHE A 296 63.81 -33.00 31.70
N SER A 297 63.35 -32.34 32.77
CA SER A 297 63.36 -32.92 34.13
C SER A 297 62.06 -33.59 34.57
N LYS A 298 61.02 -33.67 33.72
CA LYS A 298 59.75 -34.35 34.07
C LYS A 298 59.15 -35.11 32.88
N THR A 299 59.58 -36.35 32.70
CA THR A 299 59.20 -37.23 31.58
C THR A 299 57.84 -37.94 31.74
N GLY A 300 56.86 -37.31 32.43
CA GLY A 300 55.53 -37.90 32.67
C GLY A 300 54.34 -36.93 32.50
N GLU A 301 54.57 -35.62 32.44
CA GLU A 301 53.51 -34.58 32.38
C GLU A 301 53.57 -33.74 31.08
N SER A 302 54.30 -34.22 30.05
CA SER A 302 54.67 -33.44 28.87
C SER A 302 53.48 -32.99 27.99
N PHE A 303 52.43 -33.79 27.86
CA PHE A 303 51.23 -33.43 27.09
C PHE A 303 50.34 -32.42 27.80
N SER A 304 50.27 -32.45 29.14
CA SER A 304 49.55 -31.45 29.93
C SER A 304 50.22 -30.09 29.82
N TYR A 305 51.56 -30.07 29.90
CA TYR A 305 52.35 -28.84 29.83
C TYR A 305 52.31 -28.17 28.45
N VAL A 306 52.28 -28.94 27.36
CA VAL A 306 52.13 -28.39 26.00
C VAL A 306 50.71 -27.84 25.78
N LYS A 307 49.67 -28.53 26.25
CA LYS A 307 48.29 -28.03 26.20
C LYS A 307 48.14 -26.73 26.99
N GLU A 308 48.70 -26.68 28.19
CA GLU A 308 48.74 -25.49 29.05
C GLU A 308 49.51 -24.34 28.38
N MET A 309 50.60 -24.62 27.68
CA MET A 309 51.37 -23.61 26.94
C MET A 309 50.62 -23.07 25.71
N ILE A 310 49.84 -23.91 25.01
CA ILE A 310 48.99 -23.49 23.88
C ILE A 310 47.81 -22.64 24.38
N GLU A 311 47.12 -23.07 25.44
CA GLU A 311 46.03 -22.31 26.06
C GLU A 311 46.54 -20.96 26.59
N ARG A 312 47.72 -20.94 27.22
CA ARG A 312 48.39 -19.71 27.67
C ARG A 312 48.75 -18.77 26.52
N LYS A 313 49.29 -19.29 25.41
CA LYS A 313 49.63 -18.46 24.25
C LYS A 313 48.39 -17.91 23.55
N LYS A 314 47.30 -18.67 23.51
CA LYS A 314 46.00 -18.23 22.99
C LYS A 314 45.40 -17.11 23.84
N LEU A 315 45.41 -17.27 25.18
CA LEU A 315 44.97 -16.23 26.12
C LEU A 315 45.83 -14.97 26.03
N GLU A 316 47.16 -15.09 25.90
CA GLU A 316 48.05 -13.94 25.68
C GLU A 316 47.73 -13.19 24.36
N GLU A 317 47.37 -13.93 23.31
CA GLU A 317 47.02 -13.34 22.02
C GLU A 317 45.66 -12.62 22.10
N GLU A 318 44.69 -13.18 22.81
CA GLU A 318 43.39 -12.57 23.10
C GLU A 318 43.56 -11.30 23.97
N GLU A 319 44.40 -11.34 25.01
CA GLU A 319 44.70 -10.17 25.86
C GLU A 319 45.44 -9.07 25.09
N LYS A 320 46.43 -9.41 24.27
CA LYS A 320 47.11 -8.44 23.39
C LYS A 320 46.13 -7.82 22.41
N LYS A 321 45.18 -8.59 21.87
CA LYS A 321 44.11 -8.08 21.01
C LYS A 321 43.20 -7.11 21.76
N LEU A 322 42.83 -7.40 23.01
CA LEU A 322 42.02 -6.51 23.86
C LEU A 322 42.75 -5.21 24.21
N VAL A 323 44.02 -5.26 24.63
CA VAL A 323 44.82 -4.07 24.94
C VAL A 323 45.05 -3.22 23.70
N THR A 324 45.31 -3.86 22.56
CA THR A 324 45.49 -3.17 21.27
C THR A 324 44.18 -2.53 20.82
N ALA A 325 43.05 -3.22 20.97
CA ALA A 325 41.73 -2.69 20.68
C ALA A 325 41.41 -1.48 21.57
N ALA A 326 41.61 -1.59 22.89
CA ALA A 326 41.41 -0.49 23.83
C ALA A 326 42.28 0.75 23.49
N SER A 327 43.56 0.53 23.17
CA SER A 327 44.47 1.61 22.73
C SER A 327 44.00 2.28 21.44
N LYS A 328 43.55 1.49 20.46
CA LYS A 328 42.99 2.00 19.19
C LYS A 328 41.68 2.76 19.41
N THR A 329 40.76 2.25 20.23
CA THR A 329 39.51 2.92 20.60
C THR A 329 39.76 4.24 21.30
N ARG A 330 40.76 4.31 22.20
CA ARG A 330 41.16 5.55 22.87
C ARG A 330 41.73 6.58 21.89
N ARG A 331 42.60 6.15 20.97
CA ARG A 331 43.20 7.03 19.95
C ARG A 331 42.14 7.55 18.98
N LEU A 332 41.23 6.68 18.56
CA LEU A 332 40.13 7.02 17.68
C LEU A 332 39.15 7.99 18.35
N GLY A 333 38.76 7.75 19.60
CA GLY A 333 37.89 8.66 20.35
C GLY A 333 38.48 10.06 20.49
N ARG A 334 39.77 10.17 20.84
CA ARG A 334 40.46 11.47 20.90
C ARG A 334 40.57 12.17 19.55
N TYR A 335 40.78 11.41 18.47
CA TYR A 335 40.81 11.96 17.13
C TYR A 335 39.44 12.53 16.74
N VAL A 336 38.36 11.78 16.99
CA VAL A 336 36.99 12.23 16.72
C VAL A 336 36.62 13.46 17.56
N GLU A 337 36.99 13.49 18.84
CA GLU A 337 36.73 14.63 19.72
C GLU A 337 37.50 15.87 19.29
N ARG A 338 38.77 15.71 18.89
CA ARG A 338 39.57 16.81 18.32
C ARG A 338 38.97 17.32 17.01
N LEU A 339 38.57 16.40 16.13
CA LEU A 339 37.96 16.73 14.84
C LEU A 339 36.69 17.57 15.02
N PHE A 340 35.82 17.22 15.98
CA PHE A 340 34.61 18.00 16.25
C PHE A 340 34.87 19.36 16.91
N ARG A 341 36.00 19.50 17.62
CA ARG A 341 36.39 20.77 18.23
C ARG A 341 37.00 21.72 17.20
N GLU A 342 37.73 21.17 16.22
CA GLU A 342 38.36 21.93 15.13
C GLU A 342 37.36 22.26 14.02
N ASP A 343 36.45 21.34 13.70
CA ASP A 343 35.41 21.50 12.69
C ASP A 343 34.06 20.97 13.22
N PRO A 344 33.15 21.86 13.67
CA PRO A 344 31.82 21.43 14.13
C PRO A 344 30.96 20.84 13.00
N GLU A 345 31.22 21.15 11.73
CA GLU A 345 30.51 20.57 10.57
C GLU A 345 30.97 19.14 10.25
N ALA A 346 32.14 18.73 10.75
CA ALA A 346 32.64 17.36 10.60
C ALA A 346 31.72 16.33 11.27
N GLN A 347 31.00 16.71 12.34
CA GLN A 347 30.02 15.85 12.99
C GLN A 347 28.84 15.55 12.05
N ASP A 348 28.28 16.57 11.40
CA ASP A 348 27.17 16.41 10.46
C ASP A 348 27.61 15.68 9.17
N THR A 349 28.89 15.82 8.80
CA THR A 349 29.49 15.11 7.66
C THR A 349 29.74 13.63 7.97
N LEU A 350 30.30 13.30 9.14
CA LEU A 350 30.57 11.93 9.57
C LEU A 350 29.28 11.14 9.88
N THR A 351 28.26 11.81 10.40
CA THR A 351 26.93 11.22 10.59
C THR A 351 26.09 11.21 9.31
N ALA A 352 26.64 11.68 8.18
CA ALA A 352 25.95 11.82 6.90
C ALA A 352 24.61 12.57 7.01
N ARG A 353 24.48 13.44 8.02
CA ARG A 353 23.24 14.19 8.30
C ARG A 353 22.93 15.19 7.19
N ASN A 354 23.98 15.74 6.58
CA ASN A 354 23.92 16.63 5.42
C ASN A 354 23.77 15.88 4.09
N SER A 355 23.86 14.54 4.07
CA SER A 355 23.68 13.72 2.88
C SER A 355 22.20 13.48 2.55
N ALA A 356 21.30 13.74 3.49
CA ALA A 356 19.88 13.79 3.20
C ALA A 356 19.59 15.02 2.33
N PRO A 357 18.87 14.87 1.20
CA PRO A 357 18.53 16.01 0.35
C PRO A 357 17.83 17.11 1.15
N LYS A 358 18.23 18.38 0.91
CA LYS A 358 17.64 19.54 1.57
C LYS A 358 16.13 19.53 1.34
N GLN A 359 15.36 19.61 2.43
CA GLN A 359 13.90 19.52 2.38
C GLN A 359 13.29 20.58 1.45
N GLN A 360 13.84 21.79 1.48
CA GLN A 360 13.36 22.91 0.66
C GLN A 360 13.51 22.65 -0.85
N SER A 361 14.62 22.03 -1.29
CA SER A 361 14.79 21.74 -2.72
C SER A 361 13.91 20.57 -3.16
N LEU A 362 13.67 19.59 -2.28
CA LEU A 362 12.68 18.54 -2.52
C LEU A 362 11.25 19.12 -2.60
N VAL A 363 10.88 20.00 -1.66
CA VAL A 363 9.58 20.67 -1.66
C VAL A 363 9.38 21.46 -2.94
N LEU A 364 10.33 22.32 -3.30
CA LEU A 364 10.20 23.22 -4.44
C LEU A 364 10.10 22.44 -5.76
N SER A 365 10.97 21.43 -5.95
CA SER A 365 10.93 20.59 -7.15
C SER A 365 9.65 19.75 -7.25
N THR A 366 9.18 19.21 -6.11
CA THR A 366 7.95 18.43 -6.05
C THR A 366 6.73 19.31 -6.31
N LEU A 367 6.65 20.48 -5.69
CA LEU A 367 5.56 21.45 -5.87
C LEU A 367 5.51 22.00 -7.31
N THR A 368 6.67 22.30 -7.90
CA THR A 368 6.73 22.80 -9.29
C THR A 368 6.23 21.74 -10.27
N ASN A 369 6.67 20.49 -10.09
CA ASN A 369 6.23 19.37 -10.93
C ASN A 369 4.74 19.05 -10.71
N PHE A 370 4.27 19.13 -9.45
CA PHE A 370 2.87 18.99 -9.09
C PHE A 370 1.98 20.01 -9.81
N ILE A 371 2.31 21.31 -9.70
CA ILE A 371 1.57 22.39 -10.34
C ILE A 371 1.54 22.18 -11.86
N PHE A 372 2.70 21.89 -12.47
CA PHE A 372 2.77 21.63 -13.91
C PHE A 372 1.86 20.47 -14.35
N ARG A 373 1.84 19.35 -13.60
CA ARG A 373 0.98 18.20 -13.90
C ARG A 373 -0.51 18.53 -13.76
N VAL A 374 -0.90 19.21 -12.67
CA VAL A 374 -2.29 19.61 -12.45
C VAL A 374 -2.76 20.57 -13.54
N THR A 375 -1.94 21.58 -13.87
CA THR A 375 -2.25 22.53 -14.96
C THR A 375 -2.38 21.80 -16.30
N LEU A 376 -1.46 20.90 -16.63
CA LEU A 376 -1.53 20.10 -17.86
C LEU A 376 -2.80 19.24 -17.89
N LEU A 377 -3.15 18.60 -16.77
CA LEU A 377 -4.37 17.79 -16.67
C LEU A 377 -5.61 18.64 -16.90
N VAL A 378 -5.72 19.81 -16.26
CA VAL A 378 -6.85 20.72 -16.46
C VAL A 378 -6.96 21.17 -17.92
N ILE A 379 -5.84 21.50 -18.57
CA ILE A 379 -5.82 21.88 -19.98
C ILE A 379 -6.29 20.71 -20.87
N VAL A 380 -5.75 19.50 -20.63
CA VAL A 380 -6.11 18.31 -21.42
C VAL A 380 -7.58 17.94 -21.21
N SER A 381 -8.07 17.96 -19.96
CA SER A 381 -9.49 17.73 -19.65
C SER A 381 -10.39 18.75 -20.33
N PHE A 382 -10.00 20.03 -20.35
CA PHE A 382 -10.75 21.07 -21.06
C PHE A 382 -10.81 20.79 -22.57
N ILE A 383 -9.69 20.42 -23.20
CA ILE A 383 -9.65 20.07 -24.63
C ILE A 383 -10.58 18.89 -24.93
N ILE A 384 -10.60 17.88 -24.07
CA ILE A 384 -11.44 16.67 -24.24
C ILE A 384 -12.93 17.01 -24.19
N ILE A 385 -13.32 17.94 -23.31
CA ILE A 385 -14.73 18.24 -23.02
C ILE A 385 -15.31 19.25 -24.01
N HIS A 386 -14.47 20.02 -24.70
CA HIS A 386 -14.86 20.97 -25.74
C HIS A 386 -14.41 20.54 -27.14
N PRO A 387 -14.82 19.36 -27.63
CA PRO A 387 -14.40 18.90 -28.95
C PRO A 387 -14.89 19.85 -30.04
N LYS A 388 -16.10 20.42 -29.90
CA LYS A 388 -16.69 21.36 -30.86
C LYS A 388 -15.80 22.60 -31.09
N TRP A 389 -15.35 23.25 -30.01
CA TRP A 389 -14.47 24.42 -30.12
C TRP A 389 -13.19 24.11 -30.89
N PHE A 390 -12.61 22.92 -30.66
CA PHE A 390 -11.38 22.50 -31.31
C PHE A 390 -11.61 22.12 -32.78
N LEU A 391 -12.73 21.48 -33.09
CA LEU A 391 -13.11 21.10 -34.45
C LEU A 391 -13.45 22.32 -35.32
N GLU A 392 -14.09 23.34 -34.75
CA GLU A 392 -14.39 24.60 -35.44
C GLU A 392 -13.15 25.50 -35.56
N THR A 393 -12.39 25.69 -34.49
CA THR A 393 -11.35 26.74 -34.43
C THR A 393 -9.97 26.25 -34.87
N ALA A 394 -9.61 25.01 -34.52
CA ALA A 394 -8.25 24.49 -34.78
C ALA A 394 -8.17 23.61 -36.03
N PHE A 395 -9.23 22.85 -36.33
CA PHE A 395 -9.29 21.99 -37.51
C PHE A 395 -10.11 22.58 -38.68
N ASP A 396 -10.79 23.70 -38.46
CA ASP A 396 -11.59 24.43 -39.46
C ASP A 396 -12.53 23.49 -40.25
N MET A 397 -13.18 22.58 -39.52
CA MET A 397 -14.03 21.57 -40.15
C MET A 397 -15.33 22.21 -40.68
N PRO A 398 -15.85 21.73 -41.83
CA PRO A 398 -17.11 22.22 -42.37
C PRO A 398 -18.26 22.13 -41.35
N PRO A 399 -19.16 23.14 -41.29
CA PRO A 399 -20.30 23.16 -40.36
C PRO A 399 -21.17 21.90 -40.44
N ALA A 400 -21.30 21.31 -41.64
CA ALA A 400 -22.05 20.08 -41.86
C ALA A 400 -21.52 18.87 -41.06
N ILE A 401 -20.22 18.83 -40.74
CA ILE A 401 -19.62 17.77 -39.93
C ILE A 401 -19.78 18.13 -38.44
N VAL A 402 -19.49 19.39 -38.08
CA VAL A 402 -19.52 19.88 -36.69
C VAL A 402 -20.92 19.88 -36.07
N GLU A 403 -21.95 20.26 -36.83
CA GLU A 403 -23.34 20.29 -36.37
C GLU A 403 -24.05 18.95 -36.50
N SER A 404 -23.38 17.91 -37.00
CA SER A 404 -23.99 16.59 -37.10
C SER A 404 -24.28 16.04 -35.70
N VAL A 405 -25.49 15.48 -35.52
CA VAL A 405 -25.92 14.83 -34.27
C VAL A 405 -24.93 13.74 -33.82
N VAL A 406 -24.20 13.17 -34.79
CA VAL A 406 -23.18 12.14 -34.58
C VAL A 406 -21.95 12.67 -33.83
N MET A 407 -21.59 13.96 -33.94
CA MET A 407 -20.46 14.54 -33.20
C MET A 407 -20.69 14.65 -31.68
N PHE A 408 -21.95 14.69 -31.24
CA PHE A 408 -22.31 14.71 -29.83
C PHE A 408 -22.52 13.32 -29.25
N SER A 409 -22.36 12.26 -30.06
CA SER A 409 -22.48 10.90 -29.60
C SER A 409 -21.28 10.52 -28.70
N PRO A 410 -21.50 9.86 -27.55
CA PRO A 410 -20.42 9.40 -26.68
C PRO A 410 -19.38 8.54 -27.43
N GLU A 411 -19.81 7.80 -28.45
CA GLU A 411 -18.96 6.94 -29.27
C GLU A 411 -17.94 7.74 -30.08
N VAL A 412 -18.35 8.87 -30.70
CA VAL A 412 -17.42 9.73 -31.45
C VAL A 412 -16.45 10.42 -30.50
N ILE A 413 -16.92 10.86 -29.33
CA ILE A 413 -16.06 11.41 -28.28
C ILE A 413 -15.00 10.38 -27.85
N ILE A 414 -15.38 9.10 -27.66
CA ILE A 414 -14.47 8.00 -27.32
C ILE A 414 -13.48 7.72 -28.47
N ILE A 415 -13.94 7.69 -29.72
CA ILE A 415 -13.07 7.47 -30.89
C ILE A 415 -12.03 8.60 -31.03
N LEU A 416 -12.40 9.83 -30.69
CA LEU A 416 -11.51 10.99 -30.73
C LEU A 416 -10.56 11.04 -29.52
N LEU A 417 -10.99 10.50 -28.37
CA LEU A 417 -10.19 10.32 -27.15
C LEU A 417 -9.19 9.17 -27.23
N LEU A 418 -9.50 8.11 -27.98
CA LEU A 418 -8.70 6.89 -28.05
C LEU A 418 -7.24 7.14 -28.51
N PRO A 419 -6.97 7.99 -29.51
CA PRO A 419 -5.60 8.42 -29.84
C PRO A 419 -4.88 9.10 -28.67
N ILE A 420 -5.58 9.97 -27.93
CA ILE A 420 -5.01 10.68 -26.76
C ILE A 420 -4.73 9.69 -25.63
N MET A 421 -5.63 8.75 -25.36
CA MET A 421 -5.42 7.68 -24.39
C MET A 421 -4.25 6.78 -24.76
N LEU A 422 -4.07 6.47 -26.05
CA LEU A 422 -2.96 5.67 -26.56
C LEU A 422 -1.61 6.41 -26.55
N ILE A 423 -1.59 7.74 -26.50
CA ILE A 423 -0.34 8.51 -26.34
C ILE A 423 0.31 8.22 -24.98
N PHE A 424 -0.46 8.03 -23.90
CA PHE A 424 0.09 7.74 -22.57
C PHE A 424 0.98 6.48 -22.51
N PRO A 425 0.55 5.28 -22.97
CA PRO A 425 1.40 4.11 -22.98
C PRO A 425 2.59 4.27 -23.94
N VAL A 426 2.44 5.01 -25.04
CA VAL A 426 3.56 5.32 -25.97
C VAL A 426 4.62 6.19 -25.28
N ILE A 427 4.21 7.28 -24.63
CA ILE A 427 5.12 8.15 -23.86
C ILE A 427 5.77 7.37 -22.72
N ALA A 428 5.01 6.55 -21.99
CA ALA A 428 5.56 5.70 -20.93
C ALA A 428 6.64 4.74 -21.46
N LYS A 429 6.42 4.15 -22.64
CA LYS A 429 7.39 3.27 -23.30
C LYS A 429 8.66 4.04 -23.72
N ILE A 430 8.50 5.26 -24.23
CA ILE A 430 9.62 6.14 -24.61
C ILE A 430 10.45 6.52 -23.37
N ILE A 431 9.80 6.92 -22.26
CA ILE A 431 10.48 7.25 -21.01
C ILE A 431 11.23 6.04 -20.46
N SER A 432 10.60 4.86 -20.47
CA SER A 432 11.23 3.60 -20.06
C SER A 432 12.46 3.28 -20.89
N TYR A 433 12.35 3.43 -22.22
CA TYR A 433 13.46 3.23 -23.16
C TYR A 433 14.64 4.19 -22.88
N ILE A 434 14.36 5.49 -22.71
CA ILE A 434 15.39 6.51 -22.39
C ILE A 434 16.06 6.19 -21.05
N LYS A 435 15.29 5.81 -20.03
CA LYS A 435 15.82 5.44 -18.71
C LYS A 435 16.73 4.22 -18.80
N HIS A 436 16.32 3.19 -19.53
CA HIS A 436 17.11 1.98 -19.73
C HIS A 436 18.42 2.28 -20.48
N ARG A 437 18.37 3.15 -21.49
CA ARG A 437 19.56 3.58 -22.24
C ARG A 437 20.54 4.37 -21.35
N ASN A 438 20.03 5.31 -20.54
CA ASN A 438 20.86 6.07 -19.61
C ASN A 438 21.49 5.19 -18.52
N LEU A 439 20.78 4.16 -18.05
CA LEU A 439 21.32 3.20 -17.08
C LEU A 439 22.48 2.39 -17.69
N ILE A 440 22.35 1.92 -18.93
CA ILE A 440 23.41 1.21 -19.65
C ILE A 440 24.66 2.09 -19.79
N ILE A 441 24.48 3.37 -20.15
CA ILE A 441 25.60 4.33 -20.28
C ILE A 441 26.31 4.53 -18.93
N LYS A 442 25.57 4.66 -17.82
CA LYS A 442 26.16 4.77 -16.48
C LYS A 442 26.94 3.52 -16.07
N LEU A 443 26.40 2.32 -16.34
CA LEU A 443 27.09 1.07 -16.03
C LEU A 443 28.38 0.91 -16.85
N GLN A 444 28.39 1.37 -18.11
CA GLN A 444 29.61 1.41 -18.93
C GLN A 444 30.65 2.40 -18.38
N GLN A 445 30.23 3.55 -17.86
CA GLN A 445 31.12 4.51 -17.20
C GLN A 445 31.70 3.95 -15.89
N GLU A 446 30.88 3.29 -15.06
CA GLU A 446 31.35 2.62 -13.84
C GLU A 446 32.31 1.46 -14.13
N GLY A 447 32.06 0.69 -15.19
CA GLY A 447 32.97 -0.35 -15.67
C GLY A 447 34.35 0.20 -16.04
N ARG A 448 34.38 1.29 -16.83
CA ARG A 448 35.63 1.99 -17.17
C ARG A 448 36.35 2.56 -15.94
N ILE A 449 35.62 3.09 -14.96
CA ILE A 449 36.22 3.60 -13.71
C ILE A 449 36.86 2.47 -12.90
N LYS A 450 36.25 1.28 -12.85
CA LYS A 450 36.84 0.10 -12.20
C LYS A 450 38.08 -0.40 -12.92
N GLU A 451 38.09 -0.41 -14.24
CA GLU A 451 39.29 -0.73 -15.04
C GLU A 451 40.42 0.26 -14.77
N ILE A 452 40.11 1.56 -14.71
CA ILE A 452 41.10 2.60 -14.36
C ILE A 452 41.62 2.40 -12.93
N LEU A 453 40.75 2.16 -11.95
CA LEU A 453 41.17 1.91 -10.55
C LEU A 453 42.00 0.63 -10.39
N ALA A 454 41.68 -0.43 -11.14
CA ALA A 454 42.48 -1.64 -11.18
C ALA A 454 43.86 -1.37 -11.78
N SER A 455 43.91 -0.61 -12.88
CA SER A 455 45.18 -0.22 -13.50
C SER A 455 46.05 0.63 -12.56
N VAL A 456 45.45 1.56 -11.81
CA VAL A 456 46.15 2.39 -10.81
C VAL A 456 46.59 1.58 -9.59
N GLY A 457 45.82 0.59 -9.16
CA GLY A 457 46.20 -0.35 -8.09
C GLY A 457 47.44 -1.19 -8.43
N ASP A 458 47.65 -1.51 -9.70
CA ASP A 458 48.85 -2.22 -10.18
C ASP A 458 50.10 -1.33 -10.21
N TYR A 459 49.95 -0.01 -10.39
CA TYR A 459 51.08 0.93 -10.28
C TYR A 459 51.59 1.06 -8.83
N VAL A 460 50.72 0.96 -7.82
CA VAL A 460 51.11 1.10 -6.40
C VAL A 460 51.81 -0.17 -5.86
N LYS A 461 51.61 -1.34 -6.47
CA LYS A 461 52.26 -2.59 -6.04
C LYS A 461 53.69 -2.77 -6.52
N LYS A 462 54.14 -2.06 -7.57
CA LYS A 462 55.49 -2.20 -8.12
C LYS A 462 56.58 -1.48 -7.31
N ASP A 463 56.23 -0.56 -6.43
CA ASP A 463 57.19 0.23 -5.64
C ASP A 463 57.55 -0.39 -4.27
N VAL A 464 56.98 -1.55 -3.92
CA VAL A 464 57.42 -2.31 -2.74
C VAL A 464 58.52 -3.28 -3.19
N ALA A 465 59.74 -2.73 -3.35
CA ALA A 465 60.95 -3.50 -3.57
C ALA A 465 61.11 -4.56 -2.47
N GLU A 466 61.29 -5.82 -2.88
CA GLU A 466 61.65 -6.93 -2.00
C GLU A 466 62.98 -6.62 -1.29
N PRO A 467 63.09 -6.77 0.04
CA PRO A 467 64.37 -6.64 0.73
C PRO A 467 65.29 -7.81 0.35
N PRO A 468 66.60 -7.59 0.13
CA PRO A 468 67.53 -8.64 -0.23
C PRO A 468 67.61 -9.71 0.88
N THR A 469 67.45 -10.96 0.49
CA THR A 469 67.66 -12.16 1.31
C THR A 469 69.11 -12.27 1.75
N ILE A 470 69.33 -12.41 3.06
CA ILE A 470 70.62 -12.63 3.71
C ILE A 470 70.95 -14.12 3.59
N GLU A 471 71.45 -14.56 2.44
CA GLU A 471 72.11 -15.88 2.26
C GLU A 471 73.17 -15.75 1.15
N GLU A 472 74.24 -14.98 1.37
CA GLU A 472 75.51 -15.12 0.62
C GLU A 472 76.63 -14.26 1.26
N ILE A 473 76.97 -14.51 2.54
CA ILE A 473 78.30 -14.15 3.08
C ILE A 473 78.76 -15.26 4.04
N THR A 474 79.12 -16.39 3.46
CA THR A 474 80.19 -17.25 3.97
C THR A 474 80.93 -17.81 2.77
N GLU A 475 81.85 -17.01 2.21
CA GLU A 475 83.14 -17.49 1.71
C GLU A 475 84.08 -16.30 1.50
N VAL A 476 85.24 -16.40 2.18
CA VAL A 476 86.43 -15.54 2.26
C VAL A 476 86.35 -14.32 3.18
#